data_AF-A0A2E4EF47-F1
#
_entry.id   AF-A0A2E4EF47-F1
#
_cell.length_a   1.000
_cell.length_b   1.000
_cell.length_c   1.000
_cell.angle_alpha   90.00
_cell.angle_beta   90.00
_cell.angle_gamma   90.00
#
_symmetry.space_group_name_H-M   'P 1'
#
loop_
_entity.id
_entity.type
_entity.pdbx_description
1 polymer ?
#
loop_
_entity_poly.entity_id
_entity_poly.type
_entity_poly.pdbx_seq_one_letter_code
_entity_poly.pdbx_strand_id
1 'polypeptide(L)'
;MRGVFYVILSLVVLYSCKKVEEPNVNSDTADFYVKGLKNGAQFQLSAGDNNYYMFTSSDQNNEDVYYHSGRLADANCTGVCGEEFIFHFKGNKVSPAGNDVLVAGEKDFTMSEPRLLYGVTFNSNKTYTSRAVEVDYTWNFGDGNVSNDQNPYHLFEADKEYYDVSIQVKTSKKVESNLVNRIYTSSGCKTSFDLVKNGQSSRLVAKHEGGRVAQYYWEFEDGNTASVAELDYDYRSINGSERVCLTITDENGCVSQSCQNVIVNEAFAFVAANFDYEIEEVLPKNGFDQLNTVSVEYIDEKGEVFFSSDANNSQTVKIVSVEDYPTRNEHGLPVKRVHFILNGTLVSAQGNKIELTEMEGYIGVAYKEE
;
A
#
# COMPACT_ATOMS: atom_id res chain seq x y z
N MET A 1 -14.58 -45.17 65.39
CA MET A 1 -14.81 -44.55 64.07
C MET A 1 -13.46 -44.42 63.39
N ARG A 2 -13.19 -45.25 62.39
CA ARG A 2 -11.92 -45.26 61.63
C ARG A 2 -12.02 -44.19 60.54
N GLY A 3 -11.23 -43.12 60.66
CA GLY A 3 -11.09 -42.11 59.62
C GLY A 3 -10.10 -42.58 58.56
N VAL A 4 -10.58 -42.79 57.34
CA VAL A 4 -9.77 -43.10 56.16
C VAL A 4 -9.27 -41.77 55.59
N PHE A 5 -7.97 -41.51 55.67
CA PHE A 5 -7.33 -40.41 54.98
C PHE A 5 -6.92 -40.88 53.57
N TYR A 6 -7.58 -40.36 52.55
CA TYR A 6 -7.15 -40.51 51.16
C TYR A 6 -6.02 -39.52 50.88
N VAL A 7 -4.81 -40.03 50.68
CA VAL A 7 -3.70 -39.26 50.09
C VAL A 7 -3.86 -39.34 48.57
N ILE A 8 -4.32 -38.26 47.96
CA ILE A 8 -4.35 -38.11 46.50
C ILE A 8 -2.90 -37.86 46.06
N LEU A 9 -2.28 -38.88 45.49
CA LEU A 9 -0.97 -38.79 44.85
C LEU A 9 -1.17 -38.10 43.48
N SER A 10 -0.94 -36.79 43.43
CA SER A 10 -0.92 -36.05 42.16
C SER A 10 0.33 -36.45 41.36
N LEU A 11 0.17 -37.34 40.39
CA LEU A 11 1.15 -37.61 39.35
C LEU A 11 1.30 -36.34 38.50
N VAL A 12 2.35 -35.55 38.76
CA VAL A 12 2.79 -34.51 37.83
C VAL A 12 3.52 -35.23 36.70
N VAL A 13 2.82 -35.49 35.60
CA VAL A 13 3.44 -35.91 34.35
C VAL A 13 4.15 -34.68 33.79
N LEU A 14 5.44 -34.55 34.09
CA LEU A 14 6.31 -33.64 33.38
C LEU A 14 6.36 -34.12 31.94
N TYR A 15 5.57 -33.51 31.06
CA TYR A 15 5.86 -33.50 29.63
C TYR A 15 7.20 -32.80 29.47
N SER A 16 8.28 -33.59 29.52
CA SER A 16 9.55 -33.19 28.95
C SER A 16 9.24 -32.87 27.50
N CYS A 17 9.25 -31.59 27.11
CA CYS A 17 9.46 -31.22 25.72
C CYS A 17 10.76 -31.92 25.32
N LYS A 18 10.64 -33.02 24.58
CA LYS A 18 11.79 -33.60 23.90
C LYS A 18 12.23 -32.49 22.95
N LYS A 19 13.34 -31.83 23.25
CA LYS A 19 14.04 -31.00 22.28
C LYS A 19 14.17 -31.88 21.05
N VAL A 20 13.47 -31.52 19.97
CA VAL A 20 13.66 -32.18 18.68
C VAL A 20 15.14 -32.04 18.43
N GLU A 21 15.84 -33.17 18.34
CA GLU A 21 17.26 -33.15 18.00
C GLU A 21 17.37 -32.38 16.70
N GLU A 22 18.10 -31.26 16.75
CA GLU A 22 18.40 -30.45 15.59
C GLU A 22 18.96 -31.39 14.51
N PRO A 23 18.44 -31.35 13.27
CA PRO A 23 18.88 -32.26 12.23
C PRO A 23 20.40 -32.15 12.09
N ASN A 24 21.05 -33.31 11.96
CA ASN A 24 22.50 -33.41 11.80
C ASN A 24 23.00 -32.39 10.77
N VAL A 25 23.85 -31.48 11.22
CA VAL A 25 24.58 -30.52 10.38
C VAL A 25 25.43 -31.31 9.39
N ASN A 26 24.94 -31.44 8.16
CA ASN A 26 25.72 -31.85 7.01
C ASN A 26 25.05 -31.34 5.72
N SER A 27 25.10 -30.02 5.54
CA SER A 27 25.45 -29.44 4.24
C SER A 27 25.94 -28.02 4.51
N ASP A 28 27.07 -27.59 3.94
CA ASP A 28 27.61 -26.22 4.02
C ASP A 28 26.70 -25.16 3.34
N THR A 29 25.43 -25.49 3.10
CA THR A 29 24.44 -24.65 2.44
C THR A 29 23.17 -24.64 3.26
N ALA A 30 22.65 -23.45 3.57
CA ALA A 30 21.36 -23.29 4.24
C ALA A 30 20.25 -24.03 3.47
N ASP A 31 19.20 -24.51 4.18
CA ASP A 31 18.05 -25.15 3.53
C ASP A 31 17.36 -24.22 2.53
N PHE A 32 17.37 -22.93 2.87
CA PHE A 32 16.83 -21.84 2.06
C PHE A 32 17.88 -20.74 1.91
N TYR A 33 18.12 -20.35 0.66
CA TYR A 33 19.06 -19.29 0.32
C TYR A 33 18.75 -18.75 -1.06
N VAL A 34 19.32 -17.59 -1.36
CA VAL A 34 19.41 -17.02 -2.70
C VAL A 34 20.86 -16.59 -2.89
N LYS A 35 21.51 -17.00 -3.98
CA LYS A 35 22.87 -16.57 -4.32
C LYS A 35 23.01 -16.31 -5.81
N GLY A 36 23.93 -15.45 -6.21
CA GLY A 36 24.21 -15.16 -7.61
C GLY A 36 24.91 -13.81 -7.78
N LEU A 37 24.62 -13.14 -8.88
CA LEU A 37 25.12 -11.79 -9.16
C LEU A 37 23.97 -10.78 -9.10
N LYS A 38 24.15 -9.73 -8.30
CA LYS A 38 23.28 -8.55 -8.24
C LYS A 38 24.07 -7.35 -8.73
N ASN A 39 23.65 -6.75 -9.84
CA ASN A 39 24.38 -5.69 -10.54
C ASN A 39 25.85 -6.07 -10.81
N GLY A 40 26.11 -7.34 -11.14
CA GLY A 40 27.44 -7.90 -11.39
C GLY A 40 28.29 -8.20 -10.15
N ALA A 41 27.84 -7.85 -8.95
CA ALA A 41 28.52 -8.18 -7.70
C ALA A 41 27.98 -9.48 -7.08
N GLN A 42 28.84 -10.25 -6.41
CA GLN A 42 28.38 -11.44 -5.67
C GLN A 42 27.36 -11.05 -4.61
N PHE A 43 26.25 -11.76 -4.60
CA PHE A 43 25.15 -11.58 -3.67
C PHE A 43 24.75 -12.93 -3.08
N GLN A 44 24.50 -12.96 -1.77
CA GLN A 44 23.96 -14.14 -1.09
C GLN A 44 23.14 -13.71 0.13
N LEU A 45 21.94 -14.27 0.25
CA LEU A 45 21.14 -14.30 1.47
C LEU A 45 20.87 -15.75 1.85
N SER A 46 20.89 -16.08 3.14
CA SER A 46 20.74 -17.47 3.61
C SER A 46 19.99 -17.50 4.92
N ALA A 47 18.97 -18.37 5.01
CA ALA A 47 18.25 -18.57 6.26
C ALA A 47 19.20 -19.20 7.29
N GLY A 48 19.13 -18.74 8.54
CA GLY A 48 20.02 -19.12 9.63
C GLY A 48 21.32 -18.30 9.71
N ASP A 49 21.58 -17.40 8.75
CA ASP A 49 22.67 -16.42 8.83
C ASP A 49 22.10 -15.04 9.19
N ASN A 50 22.82 -14.27 10.02
CA ASN A 50 22.46 -12.89 10.42
C ASN A 50 20.97 -12.68 10.74
N ASN A 51 20.34 -13.61 11.46
CA ASN A 51 18.91 -13.55 11.84
C ASN A 51 17.91 -13.62 10.66
N TYR A 52 18.33 -14.09 9.49
CA TYR A 52 17.44 -14.35 8.36
C TYR A 52 16.68 -15.67 8.55
N TYR A 53 15.39 -15.66 8.21
CA TYR A 53 14.53 -16.83 8.21
C TYR A 53 13.72 -16.87 6.92
N MET A 54 13.28 -18.08 6.57
CA MET A 54 12.32 -18.28 5.49
C MET A 54 10.90 -18.24 6.04
N PHE A 55 10.22 -17.13 5.80
CA PHE A 55 8.80 -16.95 6.09
C PHE A 55 7.96 -17.44 4.92
N THR A 56 6.85 -18.11 5.20
CA THR A 56 5.99 -18.68 4.15
C THR A 56 4.53 -18.42 4.45
N SER A 57 3.76 -18.01 3.45
CA SER A 57 2.32 -17.77 3.57
C SER A 57 1.52 -18.46 2.47
N SER A 58 0.23 -18.69 2.74
CA SER A 58 -0.74 -19.25 1.81
C SER A 58 -2.13 -18.70 2.11
N ASP A 59 -2.57 -17.72 1.34
CA ASP A 59 -3.83 -17.01 1.50
C ASP A 59 -4.77 -17.26 0.33
N GLN A 60 -6.05 -16.92 0.51
CA GLN A 60 -7.09 -17.04 -0.52
C GLN A 60 -7.90 -15.75 -0.54
N ASN A 61 -8.14 -15.18 -1.72
CA ASN A 61 -8.99 -13.99 -1.85
C ASN A 61 -10.48 -14.35 -1.97
N ASN A 62 -11.34 -13.33 -2.02
CA ASN A 62 -12.80 -13.50 -2.12
C ASN A 62 -13.29 -14.08 -3.46
N GLU A 63 -12.41 -14.31 -4.43
CA GLU A 63 -12.70 -14.88 -5.75
C GLU A 63 -12.15 -16.31 -5.91
N ASP A 64 -11.81 -16.95 -4.78
CA ASP A 64 -11.22 -18.28 -4.66
C ASP A 64 -9.80 -18.42 -5.26
N VAL A 65 -9.09 -17.31 -5.48
CA VAL A 65 -7.71 -17.33 -5.98
C VAL A 65 -6.73 -17.42 -4.81
N TYR A 66 -5.79 -18.36 -4.91
CA TYR A 66 -4.76 -18.59 -3.90
C TYR A 66 -3.49 -17.77 -4.16
N TYR A 67 -2.89 -17.28 -3.08
CA TYR A 67 -1.64 -16.54 -3.07
C TYR A 67 -0.68 -17.21 -2.11
N HIS A 68 0.52 -17.54 -2.59
CA HIS A 68 1.57 -18.12 -1.77
C HIS A 68 2.80 -17.24 -1.82
N SER A 69 3.54 -17.20 -0.72
CA SER A 69 4.82 -16.50 -0.68
C SER A 69 5.89 -17.28 0.04
N GLY A 70 7.12 -17.05 -0.38
CA GLY A 70 8.35 -17.40 0.31
C GLY A 70 9.21 -16.16 0.46
N ARG A 71 9.35 -15.65 1.69
CA ARG A 71 10.08 -14.43 2.03
C ARG A 71 11.31 -14.79 2.86
N LEU A 72 12.49 -14.58 2.29
CA LEU A 72 13.76 -14.64 3.00
C LEU A 72 14.07 -13.24 3.56
N ALA A 73 13.92 -13.08 4.88
CA ALA A 73 14.02 -11.78 5.55
C ALA A 73 14.52 -11.92 6.99
N ASP A 74 14.97 -10.81 7.59
CA ASP A 74 15.36 -10.73 9.00
C ASP A 74 14.12 -10.87 9.93
N ALA A 75 14.19 -11.76 10.92
CA ALA A 75 13.07 -12.04 11.82
C ALA A 75 12.73 -10.93 12.82
N ASN A 76 13.65 -10.00 13.12
CA ASN A 76 13.41 -8.91 14.06
C ASN A 76 13.05 -7.60 13.36
N CYS A 77 12.60 -7.69 12.10
CA CYS A 77 12.36 -6.53 11.27
C CYS A 77 11.16 -5.68 11.74
N THR A 78 11.42 -4.44 12.16
CA THR A 78 10.39 -3.40 12.35
C THR A 78 10.78 -2.13 11.56
N GLY A 79 10.51 -2.11 10.25
CA GLY A 79 10.81 -0.96 9.38
C GLY A 79 11.72 -1.34 8.21
N VAL A 80 12.70 -0.47 7.89
CA VAL A 80 13.73 -0.78 6.88
C VAL A 80 14.72 -1.75 7.48
N CYS A 81 14.72 -2.96 6.96
CA CYS A 81 15.61 -4.04 7.37
C CYS A 81 16.60 -4.31 6.25
N GLY A 82 17.63 -5.11 6.53
CA GLY A 82 18.55 -5.54 5.49
C GLY A 82 17.82 -6.18 4.29
N GLU A 83 18.59 -6.49 3.26
CA GLU A 83 18.05 -6.91 1.96
C GLU A 83 17.09 -8.11 2.08
N GLU A 84 15.88 -8.00 1.51
CA GLU A 84 14.90 -9.08 1.53
C GLU A 84 14.65 -9.64 0.14
N PHE A 85 14.37 -10.95 0.06
CA PHE A 85 14.05 -11.61 -1.19
C PHE A 85 12.74 -12.38 -1.04
N ILE A 86 11.72 -12.00 -1.81
CA ILE A 86 10.39 -12.58 -1.72
C ILE A 86 10.00 -13.14 -3.09
N PHE A 87 9.55 -14.38 -3.09
CA PHE A 87 8.84 -14.95 -4.22
C PHE A 87 7.36 -14.99 -3.92
N HIS A 88 6.59 -14.55 -4.89
CA HIS A 88 5.14 -14.59 -4.85
C HIS A 88 4.62 -15.50 -5.96
N PHE A 89 3.60 -16.27 -5.62
CA PHE A 89 2.96 -17.22 -6.50
C PHE A 89 1.46 -17.00 -6.47
N LYS A 90 0.86 -16.78 -7.64
CA LYS A 90 -0.60 -16.74 -7.79
C LYS A 90 -1.09 -18.07 -8.36
N GLY A 91 -1.80 -18.82 -7.52
CA GLY A 91 -2.41 -20.11 -7.86
C GLY A 91 -3.71 -19.97 -8.66
N ASN A 92 -4.29 -21.10 -9.04
CA ASN A 92 -5.59 -21.18 -9.73
C ASN A 92 -6.77 -20.91 -8.77
N LYS A 93 -8.00 -20.89 -9.31
CA LYS A 93 -9.26 -20.91 -8.52
C LYS A 93 -9.55 -22.24 -7.80
N VAL A 94 -8.67 -23.23 -7.96
CA VAL A 94 -8.76 -24.54 -7.33
C VAL A 94 -7.72 -24.56 -6.22
N SER A 95 -8.09 -25.04 -5.02
CA SER A 95 -7.17 -25.18 -3.88
C SER A 95 -5.90 -25.90 -4.33
N PRO A 96 -4.74 -25.24 -4.32
CA PRO A 96 -3.51 -25.89 -4.72
C PRO A 96 -3.08 -26.85 -3.60
N ALA A 97 -3.27 -28.15 -3.85
CA ALA A 97 -2.85 -29.21 -2.96
C ALA A 97 -1.51 -29.78 -3.42
N GLY A 98 -0.52 -29.81 -2.52
CA GLY A 98 0.74 -30.50 -2.75
C GLY A 98 1.50 -30.01 -3.99
N ASN A 99 1.62 -30.86 -5.02
CA ASN A 99 2.41 -30.55 -6.22
C ASN A 99 1.73 -29.56 -7.18
N ASP A 100 0.46 -29.23 -6.93
CA ASP A 100 -0.31 -28.28 -7.76
C ASP A 100 -0.07 -26.81 -7.35
N VAL A 101 0.64 -26.58 -6.24
CA VAL A 101 1.05 -25.24 -5.76
C VAL A 101 2.00 -24.59 -6.75
N LEU A 102 2.96 -25.37 -7.25
CA LEU A 102 3.93 -24.91 -8.23
C LEU A 102 4.49 -26.12 -8.99
N VAL A 103 4.51 -26.02 -10.32
CA VAL A 103 5.03 -27.09 -11.18
C VAL A 103 6.36 -26.65 -11.78
N ALA A 104 7.34 -27.56 -11.79
CA ALA A 104 8.62 -27.37 -12.43
C ALA A 104 8.48 -26.96 -13.91
N GLY A 105 9.41 -26.14 -14.39
CA GLY A 105 9.40 -25.60 -15.74
C GLY A 105 9.80 -24.13 -15.78
N GLU A 106 9.91 -23.61 -17.00
CA GLU A 106 10.10 -22.18 -17.23
C GLU A 106 8.79 -21.44 -16.92
N LYS A 107 8.93 -20.33 -16.19
CA LYS A 107 7.86 -19.40 -15.85
C LYS A 107 8.27 -18.02 -16.32
N ASP A 108 7.38 -17.40 -17.08
CA ASP A 108 7.52 -16.00 -17.44
C ASP A 108 7.16 -15.13 -16.23
N PHE A 109 7.89 -14.04 -16.04
CA PHE A 109 7.43 -12.97 -15.18
C PHE A 109 6.23 -12.29 -15.82
N THR A 110 5.19 -12.04 -15.04
CA THR A 110 3.95 -11.44 -15.56
C THR A 110 3.53 -10.21 -14.78
N MET A 111 4.49 -9.45 -14.26
CA MET A 111 4.17 -8.15 -13.68
C MET A 111 4.32 -7.10 -14.76
N SER A 112 3.23 -6.40 -15.05
CA SER A 112 3.22 -5.35 -16.07
C SER A 112 3.97 -4.09 -15.64
N GLU A 113 4.14 -3.85 -14.32
CA GLU A 113 4.97 -2.83 -13.66
C GLU A 113 4.59 -2.73 -12.18
N PRO A 114 5.53 -2.52 -11.24
CA PRO A 114 5.18 -2.30 -9.85
C PRO A 114 4.60 -0.91 -9.69
N ARG A 115 3.41 -0.82 -9.12
CA ARG A 115 2.72 0.47 -8.96
C ARG A 115 2.94 0.99 -7.55
N LEU A 116 3.49 2.19 -7.46
CA LEU A 116 3.55 2.92 -6.20
C LEU A 116 2.12 3.22 -5.74
N LEU A 117 1.85 2.98 -4.46
CA LEU A 117 0.59 3.34 -3.84
C LEU A 117 0.77 4.57 -2.96
N TYR A 118 -0.29 5.38 -2.91
CA TYR A 118 -0.41 6.47 -1.96
C TYR A 118 -1.66 6.27 -1.13
N GLY A 119 -1.45 6.12 0.19
CA GLY A 119 -2.52 6.11 1.17
C GLY A 119 -2.98 7.54 1.41
N VAL A 120 -4.28 7.78 1.31
CA VAL A 120 -4.86 9.09 1.54
C VAL A 120 -5.94 8.98 2.60
N THR A 121 -5.72 9.68 3.71
CA THR A 121 -6.72 9.85 4.77
C THR A 121 -7.52 11.11 4.49
N PHE A 122 -8.84 10.98 4.44
CA PHE A 122 -9.76 12.08 4.22
C PHE A 122 -10.41 12.54 5.51
N ASN A 123 -10.57 13.86 5.68
CA ASN A 123 -11.18 14.43 6.86
C ASN A 123 -12.23 15.48 6.50
N SER A 124 -13.50 15.21 6.81
CA SER A 124 -14.63 16.10 6.52
C SER A 124 -14.99 17.07 7.66
N ASN A 125 -14.14 17.25 8.68
CA ASN A 125 -14.42 18.08 9.86
C ASN A 125 -14.66 19.57 9.55
N LYS A 126 -14.19 20.05 8.39
CA LYS A 126 -14.49 21.42 7.92
C LYS A 126 -15.86 21.55 7.24
N THR A 127 -16.58 20.45 7.03
CA THR A 127 -17.96 20.48 6.52
C THR A 127 -18.84 21.22 7.51
N TYR A 128 -19.57 22.21 7.00
CA TYR A 128 -20.47 23.02 7.80
C TYR A 128 -21.92 22.66 7.51
N THR A 129 -22.73 22.55 8.56
CA THR A 129 -24.19 22.43 8.47
C THR A 129 -24.85 23.51 9.31
N SER A 130 -25.85 24.18 8.75
CA SER A 130 -26.64 25.14 9.53
C SER A 130 -27.66 24.38 10.39
N ARG A 131 -27.66 24.63 11.71
CA ARG A 131 -28.44 23.89 12.74
C ARG A 131 -28.03 22.40 12.76
N ALA A 132 -28.00 21.77 13.93
CA ALA A 132 -27.59 20.36 14.02
C ALA A 132 -28.53 19.45 13.19
N VAL A 133 -28.04 18.97 12.05
CA VAL A 133 -28.74 18.04 11.17
C VAL A 133 -27.81 16.85 10.93
N GLU A 134 -28.37 15.65 11.00
CA GLU A 134 -27.68 14.42 10.60
C GLU A 134 -27.28 14.50 9.11
N VAL A 135 -26.09 14.01 8.80
CA VAL A 135 -25.48 14.09 7.47
C VAL A 135 -25.01 12.74 7.00
N ASP A 136 -25.35 12.42 5.76
CA ASP A 136 -24.80 11.31 5.00
C ASP A 136 -23.65 11.83 4.12
N TYR A 137 -22.59 11.04 4.04
CA TYR A 137 -21.42 11.30 3.22
C TYR A 137 -21.38 10.32 2.06
N THR A 138 -21.00 10.80 0.89
CA THR A 138 -20.70 9.94 -0.27
C THR A 138 -19.45 10.46 -0.94
N TRP A 139 -18.42 9.62 -0.95
CA TRP A 139 -17.13 9.87 -1.58
C TRP A 139 -17.04 9.16 -2.92
N ASN A 140 -16.47 9.84 -3.90
CA ASN A 140 -15.98 9.22 -5.13
C ASN A 140 -14.53 9.65 -5.31
N PHE A 141 -13.64 8.67 -5.36
CA PHE A 141 -12.19 8.89 -5.38
C PHE A 141 -11.65 9.16 -6.80
N GLY A 142 -12.47 9.10 -7.86
CA GLY A 142 -12.03 9.36 -9.23
C GLY A 142 -11.25 8.21 -9.89
N ASP A 143 -11.15 7.07 -9.21
CA ASP A 143 -10.53 5.82 -9.66
C ASP A 143 -11.55 4.69 -9.89
N GLY A 144 -12.84 4.99 -9.70
CA GLY A 144 -13.95 4.03 -9.78
C GLY A 144 -14.43 3.50 -8.42
N ASN A 145 -13.70 3.78 -7.33
CA ASN A 145 -14.09 3.41 -5.97
C ASN A 145 -14.89 4.52 -5.27
N VAL A 146 -15.69 4.11 -4.29
CA VAL A 146 -16.58 4.98 -3.50
C VAL A 146 -16.56 4.60 -2.02
N SER A 147 -16.93 5.52 -1.14
CA SER A 147 -17.15 5.25 0.29
C SER A 147 -18.32 6.08 0.85
N ASN A 148 -18.96 5.58 1.90
CA ASN A 148 -19.96 6.34 2.68
C ASN A 148 -19.48 6.68 4.09
N ASP A 149 -18.22 6.40 4.41
CA ASP A 149 -17.65 6.76 5.71
C ASP A 149 -17.48 8.28 5.80
N GLN A 150 -17.59 8.82 7.01
CA GLN A 150 -17.38 10.25 7.24
C GLN A 150 -15.93 10.69 6.92
N ASN A 151 -14.95 9.85 7.29
CA ASN A 151 -13.52 10.09 7.15
C ASN A 151 -12.84 8.82 6.60
N PRO A 152 -12.97 8.51 5.30
CA PRO A 152 -12.42 7.29 4.73
C PRO A 152 -10.90 7.35 4.61
N TYR A 153 -10.30 6.17 4.55
CA TYR A 153 -8.94 5.95 4.04
C TYR A 153 -9.04 5.29 2.67
N HIS A 154 -8.25 5.75 1.71
CA HIS A 154 -8.23 5.17 0.37
C HIS A 154 -6.80 5.03 -0.17
N LEU A 155 -6.57 4.00 -0.98
CA LEU A 155 -5.29 3.76 -1.64
C LEU A 155 -5.39 4.14 -3.12
N PHE A 156 -4.50 5.02 -3.56
CA PHE A 156 -4.38 5.44 -4.96
C PHE A 156 -3.15 4.84 -5.61
N GLU A 157 -3.26 4.48 -6.88
CA GLU A 157 -2.11 4.13 -7.70
C GLU A 157 -1.42 5.40 -8.22
N ALA A 158 -0.09 5.40 -8.31
CA ALA A 158 0.69 6.51 -8.87
C ALA A 158 0.66 6.55 -10.41
N ASP A 159 -0.46 6.18 -11.02
CA ASP A 159 -0.64 6.01 -12.47
C ASP A 159 -1.21 7.27 -13.16
N LYS A 160 -1.63 8.27 -12.39
CA LYS A 160 -2.18 9.55 -12.86
C LYS A 160 -1.45 10.72 -12.21
N GLU A 161 -1.46 11.86 -12.90
CA GLU A 161 -0.96 13.12 -12.33
C GLU A 161 -1.80 13.56 -11.11
N TYR A 162 -3.12 13.38 -11.19
CA TYR A 162 -4.04 13.64 -10.10
C TYR A 162 -5.32 12.79 -10.21
N TYR A 163 -6.05 12.71 -9.10
CA TYR A 163 -7.40 12.17 -9.03
C TYR A 163 -8.40 13.27 -8.70
N ASP A 164 -9.52 13.34 -9.43
CA ASP A 164 -10.65 14.22 -9.07
C ASP A 164 -11.46 13.55 -7.95
N VAL A 165 -11.15 13.89 -6.70
CA VAL A 165 -11.84 13.35 -5.52
C VAL A 165 -12.99 14.27 -5.15
N SER A 166 -14.17 13.68 -5.00
CA SER A 166 -15.38 14.41 -4.63
C SER A 166 -16.01 13.88 -3.35
N ILE A 167 -16.54 14.80 -2.57
CA ILE A 167 -17.44 14.52 -1.45
C ILE A 167 -18.81 15.12 -1.76
N GLN A 168 -19.86 14.34 -1.56
CA GLN A 168 -21.24 14.83 -1.46
C GLN A 168 -21.69 14.67 -0.02
N VAL A 169 -22.30 15.74 0.51
CA VAL A 169 -22.90 15.74 1.85
C VAL A 169 -24.39 15.99 1.69
N LYS A 170 -25.20 15.11 2.26
CA LYS A 170 -26.66 15.21 2.26
C LYS A 170 -27.18 15.26 3.67
N THR A 171 -27.93 16.31 3.99
CA THR A 171 -28.56 16.45 5.29
C THR A 171 -29.88 15.68 5.36
N SER A 172 -30.35 15.34 6.56
CA SER A 172 -31.67 14.71 6.76
C SER A 172 -32.86 15.57 6.27
N LYS A 173 -32.64 16.87 6.03
CA LYS A 173 -33.59 17.80 5.39
C LYS A 173 -33.49 17.83 3.87
N LYS A 174 -32.71 16.93 3.27
CA LYS A 174 -32.47 16.80 1.83
C LYS A 174 -31.79 18.02 1.19
N VAL A 175 -31.07 18.80 1.99
CA VAL A 175 -30.14 19.82 1.47
C VAL A 175 -28.81 19.12 1.18
N GLU A 176 -28.26 19.38 0.00
CA GLU A 176 -27.04 18.74 -0.51
C GLU A 176 -25.97 19.78 -0.81
N SER A 177 -24.71 19.38 -0.68
CA SER A 177 -23.54 20.15 -1.11
C SER A 177 -22.47 19.19 -1.60
N ASN A 178 -21.69 19.64 -2.58
CA ASN A 178 -20.59 18.89 -3.16
C ASN A 178 -19.32 19.74 -3.17
N LEU A 179 -18.18 19.07 -3.07
CA LEU A 179 -16.88 19.67 -3.30
C LEU A 179 -16.01 18.68 -4.08
N VAL A 180 -15.20 19.19 -4.99
CA VAL A 180 -14.22 18.42 -5.75
C VAL A 180 -12.85 19.06 -5.56
N ASN A 181 -11.86 18.25 -5.18
CA ASN A 181 -10.44 18.62 -5.19
C ASN A 181 -9.67 17.70 -6.12
N ARG A 182 -8.70 18.26 -6.85
CA ARG A 182 -7.65 17.47 -7.49
C ARG A 182 -6.59 17.08 -6.47
N ILE A 183 -6.43 15.77 -6.26
CA ILE A 183 -5.41 15.22 -5.37
C ILE A 183 -4.24 14.72 -6.20
N TYR A 184 -3.13 15.42 -6.08
CA TYR A 184 -1.85 15.07 -6.70
C TYR A 184 -1.10 14.15 -5.73
N THR A 185 -1.18 12.84 -5.95
CA THR A 185 -0.73 11.83 -4.98
C THR A 185 0.79 11.76 -4.83
N SER A 186 1.53 12.07 -5.90
CA SER A 186 2.99 12.13 -5.92
C SER A 186 3.59 13.53 -5.68
N SER A 187 2.78 14.49 -5.23
CA SER A 187 3.20 15.88 -5.06
C SER A 187 3.96 16.09 -3.75
N GLY A 188 5.18 16.63 -3.85
CA GLY A 188 6.00 17.02 -2.70
C GLY A 188 5.63 18.36 -2.06
N CYS A 189 4.60 19.04 -2.58
CA CYS A 189 4.14 20.34 -2.11
C CYS A 189 2.64 20.29 -1.77
N LYS A 190 2.27 21.05 -0.74
CA LYS A 190 0.88 21.15 -0.27
C LYS A 190 0.45 22.60 -0.31
N THR A 191 -0.80 22.83 -0.71
CA THR A 191 -1.42 24.16 -0.66
C THR A 191 -2.69 24.14 0.16
N SER A 192 -2.99 25.28 0.76
CA SER A 192 -4.28 25.59 1.37
C SER A 192 -4.45 27.11 1.38
N PHE A 193 -5.56 27.60 1.91
CA PHE A 193 -5.73 29.03 2.10
C PHE A 193 -6.58 29.34 3.32
N ASP A 194 -6.30 30.52 3.88
CA ASP A 194 -7.07 31.11 4.96
C ASP A 194 -8.02 32.18 4.43
N LEU A 195 -9.19 32.25 5.04
CA LEU A 195 -10.15 33.34 4.86
C LEU A 195 -10.07 34.29 6.05
N VAL A 196 -9.53 35.49 5.83
CA VAL A 196 -9.43 36.54 6.85
C VAL A 196 -10.54 37.58 6.62
N LYS A 197 -11.54 37.62 7.50
CA LYS A 197 -12.65 38.59 7.39
C LYS A 197 -12.23 39.95 7.95
N ASN A 198 -12.23 40.98 7.10
CA ASN A 198 -11.90 42.37 7.48
C ASN A 198 -13.04 43.31 7.06
N GLY A 199 -13.94 43.61 7.99
CA GLY A 199 -15.09 44.47 7.71
C GLY A 199 -16.09 43.80 6.77
N GLN A 200 -16.33 44.39 5.59
CA GLN A 200 -17.29 43.86 4.60
C GLN A 200 -16.65 43.04 3.47
N SER A 201 -15.33 43.00 3.36
CA SER A 201 -14.60 42.14 2.43
C SER A 201 -13.93 40.98 3.18
N SER A 202 -13.67 39.89 2.45
CA SER A 202 -12.84 38.81 2.98
C SER A 202 -11.56 38.73 2.17
N ARG A 203 -10.44 38.67 2.88
CA ARG A 203 -9.10 38.52 2.31
C ARG A 203 -8.75 37.04 2.26
N LEU A 204 -8.42 36.56 1.08
CA LEU A 204 -7.91 35.21 0.86
C LEU A 204 -6.38 35.25 0.95
N VAL A 205 -5.80 34.34 1.72
CA VAL A 205 -4.35 34.25 1.95
C VAL A 205 -3.89 32.84 1.62
N ALA A 206 -3.09 32.70 0.56
CA ALA A 206 -2.50 31.43 0.19
C ALA A 206 -1.52 30.93 1.26
N LYS A 207 -1.56 29.62 1.51
CA LYS A 207 -0.59 28.86 2.30
C LYS A 207 0.05 27.82 1.43
N HIS A 208 1.34 27.60 1.61
CA HIS A 208 2.07 26.54 0.93
C HIS A 208 3.05 25.89 1.89
N GLU A 209 3.29 24.61 1.67
CA GLU A 209 4.33 23.82 2.30
C GLU A 209 5.10 23.09 1.19
N GLY A 210 6.43 23.05 1.32
CA GLY A 210 7.30 22.49 0.29
C GLY A 210 7.55 23.45 -0.87
N GLY A 211 8.78 23.46 -1.38
CA GLY A 211 9.20 24.27 -2.52
C GLY A 211 9.09 25.79 -2.31
N ARG A 212 9.47 26.55 -3.33
CA ARG A 212 9.18 27.99 -3.43
C ARG A 212 8.09 28.18 -4.48
N VAL A 213 7.00 28.85 -4.14
CA VAL A 213 5.90 29.07 -5.09
C VAL A 213 6.36 29.94 -6.26
N ALA A 214 6.19 29.42 -7.47
CA ALA A 214 6.42 30.13 -8.73
C ALA A 214 5.14 30.81 -9.24
N GLN A 215 3.99 30.15 -9.07
CA GLN A 215 2.70 30.64 -9.56
C GLN A 215 1.57 30.36 -8.57
N TYR A 216 0.68 31.34 -8.43
CA TYR A 216 -0.62 31.20 -7.77
C TYR A 216 -1.71 31.27 -8.83
N TYR A 217 -2.77 30.48 -8.67
CA TYR A 217 -3.95 30.55 -9.52
C TYR A 217 -5.21 30.29 -8.69
N TRP A 218 -6.02 31.32 -8.56
CA TRP A 218 -7.31 31.28 -7.89
C TRP A 218 -8.42 31.14 -8.92
N GLU A 219 -9.39 30.29 -8.62
CA GLU A 219 -10.61 30.13 -9.40
C GLU A 219 -11.83 30.23 -8.49
N PHE A 220 -12.79 31.03 -8.92
CA PHE A 220 -14.06 31.26 -8.24
C PHE A 220 -15.20 30.59 -9.01
N GLU A 221 -16.33 30.37 -8.34
CA GLU A 221 -17.49 29.70 -8.94
C GLU A 221 -18.12 30.54 -10.06
N ASP A 222 -18.00 31.86 -9.99
CA ASP A 222 -18.47 32.81 -10.99
C ASP A 222 -17.59 32.90 -12.26
N GLY A 223 -16.47 32.17 -12.29
CA GLY A 223 -15.50 32.16 -13.39
C GLY A 223 -14.44 33.24 -13.32
N ASN A 224 -14.44 34.08 -12.28
CA ASN A 224 -13.32 35.00 -12.03
C ASN A 224 -12.06 34.23 -11.63
N THR A 225 -10.91 34.86 -11.87
CA THR A 225 -9.60 34.29 -11.56
C THR A 225 -8.64 35.34 -11.00
N ALA A 226 -7.61 34.89 -10.29
CA ALA A 226 -6.52 35.75 -9.83
C ALA A 226 -5.19 34.98 -9.76
N SER A 227 -4.07 35.71 -9.76
CA SER A 227 -2.72 35.09 -9.76
C SER A 227 -1.77 35.73 -8.75
N VAL A 228 -2.31 36.14 -7.61
CA VAL A 228 -1.56 36.78 -6.51
C VAL A 228 -1.63 35.90 -5.26
N ALA A 229 -0.65 36.01 -4.35
CA ALA A 229 -0.64 35.22 -3.13
C ALA A 229 -1.78 35.58 -2.17
N GLU A 230 -2.22 36.83 -2.20
CA GLU A 230 -3.30 37.35 -1.36
C GLU A 230 -4.19 38.27 -2.19
N LEU A 231 -5.50 38.14 -2.04
CA LEU A 231 -6.47 39.05 -2.66
C LEU A 231 -7.64 39.37 -1.74
N ASP A 232 -8.24 40.53 -1.93
CA ASP A 232 -9.53 40.86 -1.33
C ASP A 232 -10.63 40.47 -2.32
N TYR A 233 -11.54 39.60 -1.89
CA TYR A 233 -12.68 39.16 -2.69
C TYR A 233 -14.00 39.64 -2.07
N ASP A 234 -14.89 40.14 -2.92
CA ASP A 234 -16.15 40.74 -2.51
C ASP A 234 -17.30 39.73 -2.58
N TYR A 235 -17.61 39.13 -1.44
CA TYR A 235 -18.68 38.14 -1.32
C TYR A 235 -20.09 38.76 -1.18
N ARG A 236 -20.27 40.09 -1.27
CA ARG A 236 -21.55 40.75 -0.95
C ARG A 236 -22.72 40.33 -1.83
N SER A 237 -22.48 39.88 -3.06
CA SER A 237 -23.52 39.37 -3.97
C SER A 237 -23.83 37.89 -3.77
N ILE A 238 -23.10 37.18 -2.91
CA ILE A 238 -23.19 35.73 -2.73
C ILE A 238 -24.14 35.41 -1.56
N ASN A 239 -25.06 34.48 -1.81
CA ASN A 239 -25.95 33.93 -0.78
C ASN A 239 -25.63 32.45 -0.58
N GLY A 240 -25.38 32.03 0.66
CA GLY A 240 -24.98 30.66 0.98
C GLY A 240 -23.46 30.51 1.01
N SER A 241 -22.94 29.56 0.23
CA SER A 241 -21.50 29.31 0.08
C SER A 241 -21.06 29.49 -1.38
N GLU A 242 -19.77 29.73 -1.58
CA GLU A 242 -19.14 29.79 -2.89
C GLU A 242 -17.90 28.90 -2.92
N ARG A 243 -17.72 28.15 -4.01
CA ARG A 243 -16.52 27.35 -4.22
C ARG A 243 -15.35 28.23 -4.63
N VAL A 244 -14.27 28.17 -3.85
CA VAL A 244 -13.00 28.84 -4.12
C VAL A 244 -11.91 27.79 -4.22
N CYS A 245 -11.12 27.82 -5.29
CA CYS A 245 -9.96 26.95 -5.48
C CYS A 245 -8.68 27.75 -5.58
N LEU A 246 -7.64 27.27 -4.92
CA LEU A 246 -6.27 27.70 -5.09
C LEU A 246 -5.46 26.55 -5.68
N THR A 247 -4.83 26.79 -6.82
CA THR A 247 -3.78 25.94 -7.38
C THR A 247 -2.45 26.68 -7.28
N ILE A 248 -1.40 26.01 -6.81
CA ILE A 248 -0.03 26.54 -6.85
C ILE A 248 0.84 25.67 -7.73
N THR A 249 1.89 26.29 -8.28
CA THR A 249 3.02 25.59 -8.87
C THR A 249 4.29 26.13 -8.26
N ASP A 250 5.17 25.25 -7.79
CA ASP A 250 6.48 25.63 -7.25
C ASP A 250 7.55 25.75 -8.35
N GLU A 251 8.74 26.23 -8.01
CA GLU A 251 9.85 26.38 -8.96
C GLU A 251 10.43 25.07 -9.47
N ASN A 252 10.14 23.95 -8.81
CA ASN A 252 10.54 22.62 -9.23
C ASN A 252 9.46 21.93 -10.09
N GLY A 253 8.36 22.62 -10.37
CA GLY A 253 7.23 22.10 -11.15
C GLY A 253 6.22 21.28 -10.35
N CYS A 254 6.33 21.26 -9.02
CA CYS A 254 5.35 20.63 -8.14
C CYS A 254 4.02 21.39 -8.18
N VAL A 255 2.90 20.67 -8.34
CA VAL A 255 1.55 21.23 -8.40
C VAL A 255 0.71 20.73 -7.23
N SER A 256 -0.10 21.62 -6.65
CA SER A 256 -1.02 21.29 -5.56
C SER A 256 -2.29 22.14 -5.67
N GLN A 257 -3.44 21.56 -5.31
CA GLN A 257 -4.73 22.26 -5.31
C GLN A 257 -5.45 22.09 -3.97
N SER A 258 -6.12 23.15 -3.53
CA SER A 258 -7.08 23.12 -2.43
C SER A 258 -8.31 23.92 -2.83
N CYS A 259 -9.49 23.30 -2.80
CA CYS A 259 -10.76 23.99 -2.91
C CYS A 259 -11.52 23.93 -1.59
N GLN A 260 -12.31 24.97 -1.33
CA GLN A 260 -13.24 25.03 -0.20
C GLN A 260 -14.54 25.73 -0.63
N ASN A 261 -15.66 25.25 -0.12
CA ASN A 261 -16.92 25.97 -0.13
C ASN A 261 -16.90 27.01 1.01
N VAL A 262 -16.58 28.26 0.66
CA VAL A 262 -16.50 29.39 1.58
C VAL A 262 -17.90 29.86 1.95
N ILE A 263 -18.18 29.93 3.25
CA ILE A 263 -19.50 30.31 3.78
C ILE A 263 -19.60 31.84 3.88
N VAL A 264 -20.59 32.40 3.18
CA VAL A 264 -20.81 33.85 3.09
C VAL A 264 -22.01 34.29 3.95
N ASN A 265 -23.15 33.62 3.80
CA ASN A 265 -24.40 34.00 4.48
C ASN A 265 -25.19 32.78 4.96
N GLU A 266 -25.65 32.83 6.21
CA GLU A 266 -26.30 31.71 6.92
C GLU A 266 -27.83 31.81 7.00
N ALA A 267 -28.47 32.63 6.15
CA ALA A 267 -29.89 33.01 6.32
C ALA A 267 -30.92 31.85 6.18
N PHE A 268 -30.53 30.64 5.75
CA PHE A 268 -31.43 29.49 5.56
C PHE A 268 -30.77 28.16 5.96
N ALA A 269 -31.52 27.04 5.88
CA ALA A 269 -30.93 25.73 6.03
C ALA A 269 -29.99 25.44 4.86
N PHE A 270 -28.67 25.41 5.10
CA PHE A 270 -27.65 25.12 4.10
C PHE A 270 -26.56 24.19 4.66
N VAL A 271 -25.82 23.56 3.74
CA VAL A 271 -24.65 22.73 4.02
C VAL A 271 -23.55 23.15 3.06
N ALA A 272 -22.31 23.16 3.54
CA ALA A 272 -21.11 23.43 2.76
C ALA A 272 -20.14 22.26 2.97
N ALA A 273 -20.06 21.37 1.99
CA ALA A 273 -19.14 20.24 2.02
C ALA A 273 -17.71 20.75 1.91
N ASN A 274 -16.85 20.32 2.82
CA ASN A 274 -15.43 20.65 2.84
C ASN A 274 -14.65 19.48 3.41
N PHE A 275 -13.46 19.24 2.87
CA PHE A 275 -12.55 18.25 3.41
C PHE A 275 -11.09 18.67 3.29
N ASP A 276 -10.29 18.16 4.21
CA ASP A 276 -8.84 18.12 4.12
C ASP A 276 -8.38 16.68 3.86
N TYR A 277 -7.12 16.52 3.48
CA TYR A 277 -6.50 15.22 3.30
C TYR A 277 -5.02 15.21 3.68
N GLU A 278 -4.52 14.03 3.97
CA GLU A 278 -3.10 13.73 4.21
C GLU A 278 -2.70 12.51 3.39
N ILE A 279 -1.51 12.58 2.79
CA ILE A 279 -0.98 11.55 1.90
C ILE A 279 0.23 10.91 2.57
N GLU A 280 0.27 9.58 2.55
CA GLU A 280 1.43 8.77 2.88
C GLU A 280 1.81 7.90 1.68
N GLU A 281 3.10 7.75 1.43
CA GLU A 281 3.60 6.77 0.47
C GLU A 281 3.47 5.37 1.08
N VAL A 282 2.83 4.46 0.36
CA VAL A 282 2.58 3.09 0.80
C VAL A 282 3.38 2.14 -0.09
N LEU A 283 3.82 1.02 0.50
CA LEU A 283 4.56 0.00 -0.21
C LEU A 283 3.85 -0.42 -1.51
N PRO A 284 4.61 -0.70 -2.58
CA PRO A 284 4.07 -1.03 -3.89
C PRO A 284 3.14 -2.24 -3.86
N LYS A 285 2.09 -2.19 -4.69
CA LYS A 285 1.14 -3.30 -4.85
C LYS A 285 1.66 -4.30 -5.87
N ASN A 286 1.55 -5.58 -5.52
CA ASN A 286 1.83 -6.67 -6.45
C ASN A 286 0.68 -6.81 -7.46
N GLY A 287 0.87 -6.23 -8.65
CA GLY A 287 -0.02 -6.40 -9.80
C GLY A 287 0.14 -7.79 -10.41
N PHE A 288 -0.62 -8.77 -9.94
CA PHE A 288 -0.70 -10.08 -10.60
C PHE A 288 -1.91 -10.14 -11.53
N ASP A 289 -1.70 -9.99 -12.84
CA ASP A 289 -2.78 -10.03 -13.82
C ASP A 289 -3.07 -11.44 -14.37
N GLN A 290 -2.20 -12.44 -14.13
CA GLN A 290 -2.31 -13.79 -14.71
C GLN A 290 -2.22 -14.92 -13.66
N LEU A 291 -2.86 -16.07 -13.92
CA LEU A 291 -2.82 -17.28 -13.08
C LEU A 291 -1.57 -18.13 -13.38
N ASN A 292 -1.01 -18.82 -12.38
CA ASN A 292 0.20 -19.66 -12.46
C ASN A 292 1.49 -18.88 -12.76
N THR A 293 1.63 -17.69 -12.19
CA THR A 293 2.78 -16.83 -12.44
C THR A 293 3.61 -16.64 -11.19
N VAL A 294 4.90 -16.38 -11.42
CA VAL A 294 5.88 -16.07 -10.38
C VAL A 294 6.19 -14.58 -10.49
N SER A 295 6.18 -13.87 -9.38
CA SER A 295 6.90 -12.61 -9.29
C SER A 295 7.97 -12.70 -8.21
N VAL A 296 9.04 -11.97 -8.44
CA VAL A 296 10.11 -11.78 -7.46
C VAL A 296 10.04 -10.34 -7.00
N GLU A 297 9.97 -10.17 -5.70
CA GLU A 297 10.12 -8.90 -5.01
C GLU A 297 11.46 -8.93 -4.27
N TYR A 298 12.15 -7.80 -4.33
CA TYR A 298 13.40 -7.59 -3.62
C TYR A 298 13.33 -6.24 -2.92
N ILE A 299 13.66 -6.22 -1.64
CA ILE A 299 13.74 -4.99 -0.85
C ILE A 299 15.22 -4.73 -0.58
N ASP A 300 15.71 -3.55 -0.93
CA ASP A 300 17.12 -3.21 -0.67
C ASP A 300 17.35 -2.74 0.79
N GLU A 301 18.61 -2.50 1.15
CA GLU A 301 18.99 -2.03 2.49
C GLU A 301 18.38 -0.67 2.89
N LYS A 302 17.80 0.07 1.93
CA LYS A 302 17.13 1.35 2.15
C LYS A 302 15.61 1.20 2.21
N GLY A 303 15.08 0.00 2.02
CA GLY A 303 13.64 -0.27 1.98
C GLY A 303 13.01 0.02 0.62
N GLU A 304 13.81 0.30 -0.43
CA GLU A 304 13.28 0.43 -1.77
C GLU A 304 12.88 -0.94 -2.30
N VAL A 305 11.67 -1.03 -2.82
CA VAL A 305 11.10 -2.29 -3.28
C VAL A 305 11.19 -2.38 -4.80
N PHE A 306 11.77 -3.48 -5.28
CA PHE A 306 11.98 -3.81 -6.67
C PHE A 306 11.22 -5.07 -7.03
N PHE A 307 10.68 -5.13 -8.24
CA PHE A 307 9.91 -6.28 -8.69
C PHE A 307 10.29 -6.75 -10.07
N SER A 308 10.11 -8.04 -10.30
CA SER A 308 10.34 -8.71 -11.58
C SER A 308 9.44 -8.17 -12.69
N SER A 309 10.00 -7.46 -13.66
CA SER A 309 9.24 -6.84 -14.76
C SER A 309 9.09 -7.77 -15.97
N ASP A 310 7.94 -7.74 -16.64
CA ASP A 310 7.70 -8.41 -17.93
C ASP A 310 8.19 -7.60 -19.15
N ALA A 311 8.71 -6.39 -18.95
CA ALA A 311 9.07 -5.44 -20.02
C ALA A 311 10.15 -5.96 -21.00
N ASN A 312 10.84 -7.05 -20.63
CA ASN A 312 11.77 -7.77 -21.50
C ASN A 312 11.40 -9.26 -21.52
N ASN A 313 11.02 -9.79 -22.69
CA ASN A 313 10.71 -11.22 -22.95
C ASN A 313 11.88 -12.21 -22.69
N SER A 314 12.95 -11.80 -22.02
CA SER A 314 14.12 -12.62 -21.68
C SER A 314 14.27 -12.87 -20.18
N GLN A 315 13.40 -12.30 -19.35
CA GLN A 315 13.46 -12.55 -17.91
C GLN A 315 12.76 -13.88 -17.59
N THR A 316 13.49 -14.81 -16.97
CA THR A 316 12.99 -16.16 -16.71
C THR A 316 13.21 -16.53 -15.25
N VAL A 317 12.16 -17.11 -14.65
CA VAL A 317 12.32 -17.97 -13.48
C VAL A 317 12.11 -19.40 -13.93
N LYS A 318 13.16 -20.20 -13.81
CA LYS A 318 13.05 -21.65 -13.98
C LYS A 318 12.86 -22.28 -12.62
N ILE A 319 11.69 -22.87 -12.42
CA ILE A 319 11.47 -23.77 -11.27
C ILE A 319 12.07 -25.12 -11.64
N VAL A 320 13.16 -25.47 -10.96
CA VAL A 320 13.95 -26.67 -11.26
C VAL A 320 13.34 -27.90 -10.60
N SER A 321 13.01 -27.81 -9.31
CA SER A 321 12.32 -28.86 -8.55
C SER A 321 11.40 -28.26 -7.49
N VAL A 322 10.39 -29.03 -7.10
CA VAL A 322 9.47 -28.73 -6.01
C VAL A 322 9.37 -29.98 -5.15
N GLU A 323 9.80 -29.89 -3.91
CA GLU A 323 9.98 -31.02 -2.99
C GLU A 323 9.22 -30.78 -1.68
N ASP A 324 8.85 -31.83 -0.98
CA ASP A 324 8.28 -31.71 0.37
C ASP A 324 9.36 -31.22 1.34
N TYR A 325 9.05 -30.19 2.13
CA TYR A 325 9.89 -29.80 3.27
C TYR A 325 9.41 -30.55 4.53
N PRO A 326 10.32 -31.14 5.33
CA PRO A 326 9.94 -32.06 6.40
C PRO A 326 9.19 -31.41 7.57
N THR A 327 9.23 -30.09 7.69
CA THR A 327 8.56 -29.35 8.76
C THR A 327 7.49 -28.42 8.22
N ARG A 328 6.48 -28.16 9.06
CA ARG A 328 5.45 -27.15 8.82
C ARG A 328 5.94 -25.76 9.21
N ASN A 329 5.32 -24.72 8.67
CA ASN A 329 5.59 -23.34 9.10
C ASN A 329 4.99 -23.05 10.49
N GLU A 330 5.20 -21.83 11.00
CA GLU A 330 4.74 -21.42 12.33
C GLU A 330 3.21 -21.46 12.51
N HIS A 331 2.47 -21.41 11.41
CA HIS A 331 1.01 -21.51 11.37
C HIS A 331 0.51 -22.95 11.16
N GLY A 332 1.40 -23.95 11.13
CA GLY A 332 1.07 -25.35 10.95
C GLY A 332 0.75 -25.75 9.50
N LEU A 333 1.02 -24.88 8.52
CA LEU A 333 0.87 -25.21 7.10
C LEU A 333 2.05 -26.04 6.61
N PRO A 334 1.84 -27.05 5.76
CA PRO A 334 2.94 -27.73 5.09
C PRO A 334 3.67 -26.77 4.15
N VAL A 335 4.96 -27.04 3.94
CA VAL A 335 5.86 -26.22 3.15
C VAL A 335 6.47 -27.05 2.03
N LYS A 336 6.51 -26.50 0.82
CA LYS A 336 7.32 -27.01 -0.28
C LYS A 336 8.67 -26.29 -0.31
N ARG A 337 9.73 -27.03 -0.58
CA ARG A 337 11.05 -26.50 -0.90
C ARG A 337 11.16 -26.40 -2.42
N VAL A 338 11.37 -25.19 -2.91
CA VAL A 338 11.37 -24.87 -4.34
C VAL A 338 12.77 -24.46 -4.76
N HIS A 339 13.38 -25.24 -5.65
CA HIS A 339 14.64 -24.89 -6.30
C HIS A 339 14.35 -24.00 -7.51
N PHE A 340 14.98 -22.85 -7.58
CA PHE A 340 14.81 -21.92 -8.69
C PHE A 340 16.15 -21.49 -9.28
N ILE A 341 16.11 -21.14 -10.56
CA ILE A 341 17.14 -20.36 -11.25
C ILE A 341 16.46 -19.13 -11.85
N LEU A 342 17.05 -17.96 -11.64
CA LEU A 342 16.51 -16.67 -12.00
C LEU A 342 17.56 -15.86 -12.77
N ASN A 343 17.12 -15.32 -13.92
CA ASN A 343 17.83 -14.24 -14.61
C ASN A 343 16.80 -13.18 -14.98
N GLY A 344 17.06 -11.93 -14.63
CA GLY A 344 16.11 -10.87 -14.92
C GLY A 344 16.56 -9.50 -14.43
N THR A 345 15.68 -8.53 -14.61
CA THR A 345 15.85 -7.17 -14.12
C THR A 345 14.65 -6.84 -13.25
N LEU A 346 14.91 -6.57 -11.97
CA LEU A 346 13.91 -6.03 -11.08
C LEU A 346 13.86 -4.51 -11.26
N VAL A 347 12.67 -3.94 -11.21
CA VAL A 347 12.42 -2.51 -11.39
C VAL A 347 11.66 -1.99 -10.18
N SER A 348 12.04 -0.84 -9.63
CA SER A 348 11.27 -0.17 -8.59
C SER A 348 10.22 0.76 -9.19
N ALA A 349 9.28 1.21 -8.38
CA ALA A 349 8.27 2.16 -8.84
C ALA A 349 8.88 3.53 -9.21
N GLN A 350 10.08 3.86 -8.70
CA GLN A 350 10.85 5.05 -9.08
C GLN A 350 11.65 4.85 -10.39
N GLY A 351 11.59 3.68 -11.00
CA GLY A 351 12.29 3.35 -12.25
C GLY A 351 13.75 2.94 -12.06
N ASN A 352 14.22 2.76 -10.81
CA ASN A 352 15.53 2.18 -10.55
C ASN A 352 15.52 0.70 -10.93
N LYS A 353 16.70 0.17 -11.31
CA LYS A 353 16.83 -1.19 -11.84
C LYS A 353 17.89 -1.97 -11.08
N ILE A 354 17.59 -3.25 -10.85
CA ILE A 354 18.54 -4.24 -10.33
C ILE A 354 18.64 -5.37 -11.34
N GLU A 355 19.84 -5.62 -11.84
CA GLU A 355 20.13 -6.77 -12.68
C GLU A 355 20.48 -7.98 -11.82
N LEU A 356 19.77 -9.08 -12.07
CA LEU A 356 19.95 -10.37 -11.42
C LEU A 356 20.44 -11.39 -12.45
N THR A 357 21.64 -11.91 -12.24
CA THR A 357 22.27 -12.88 -13.17
C THR A 357 22.73 -14.11 -12.40
N GLU A 358 22.47 -15.29 -12.97
CA GLU A 358 22.81 -16.59 -12.39
C GLU A 358 22.31 -16.73 -10.94
N MET A 359 21.15 -16.14 -10.64
CA MET A 359 20.55 -16.26 -9.32
C MET A 359 20.01 -17.68 -9.17
N GLU A 360 20.44 -18.37 -8.12
CA GLU A 360 20.03 -19.73 -7.80
C GLU A 360 19.74 -19.82 -6.31
N GLY A 361 18.72 -20.59 -5.95
CA GLY A 361 18.38 -20.73 -4.55
C GLY A 361 17.29 -21.74 -4.27
N TYR A 362 17.04 -21.89 -2.99
CA TYR A 362 15.89 -22.61 -2.46
C TYR A 362 15.04 -21.66 -1.64
N ILE A 363 13.75 -21.64 -1.91
CA ILE A 363 12.75 -20.93 -1.10
C ILE A 363 11.73 -21.92 -0.53
N GLY A 364 11.11 -21.53 0.58
CA GLY A 364 9.95 -22.22 1.12
C GLY A 364 8.68 -21.62 0.55
N VAL A 365 7.67 -22.44 0.28
CA VAL A 365 6.33 -21.98 -0.12
C VAL A 365 5.30 -22.77 0.65
N ALA A 366 4.47 -22.11 1.47
CA ALA A 366 3.41 -22.78 2.21
C ALA A 366 2.22 -23.08 1.30
N TYR A 367 1.45 -24.12 1.63
CA TYR A 367 0.21 -24.45 0.94
C TYR A 367 -0.87 -24.95 1.90
N LYS A 368 -2.13 -24.96 1.46
CA LYS A 368 -3.24 -25.53 2.25
C LYS A 368 -3.45 -27.00 1.88
N GLU A 369 -3.62 -27.85 2.90
CA GLU A 369 -4.08 -29.23 2.71
C GLU A 369 -5.59 -29.23 2.47
N GLU A 370 -6.07 -30.13 1.61
CA GLU A 370 -7.51 -30.32 1.32
C GLU A 370 -8.32 -30.75 2.54
#